data_AF-A0A1I3L7Z2-F1
#
_entry.id   AF-A0A1I3L7Z2-F1
#
_cell.length_a   1.000
_cell.length_b   1.000
_cell.length_c   1.000
_cell.angle_alpha   90.00
_cell.angle_beta   90.00
_cell.angle_gamma   90.00
#
_symmetry.space_group_name_H-M   'P 1'
#
loop_
_entity.id
_entity.type
_entity.pdbx_description
1 polymer ?
#
loop_
_entity_poly.entity_id
_entity_poly.type
_entity_poly.pdbx_seq_one_letter_code
_entity_poly.pdbx_strand_id
1 'polypeptide(L)'
;MPIDINPDAAIREGYVRNILKVWDSATTDQMARGMNWYRTANQLAEMISDGNVNAGAGVIAALSANKSWGENVKLATRAFANGEPTGHVGDAIRKAARIMSGESPELVLPMDSKTGHFYRCIADPTDADAICIDRHAHDVAVGERYGSADRGLGSKNRYALLAHVYREAAQRLGMLPQVVQAVTWVVWIESKGN
;
A
#
# COMPACT_ATOMS: atom_id res chain seq x y z
N MET A 1 20.05 -0.72 10.82
CA MET A 1 20.01 0.75 10.55
C MET A 1 19.20 0.96 9.27
N PRO A 2 18.51 2.10 9.11
CA PRO A 2 17.81 2.40 7.85
C PRO A 2 18.77 2.37 6.66
N ILE A 3 18.25 1.96 5.48
CA ILE A 3 19.04 1.97 4.25
C ILE A 3 19.43 3.41 3.85
N ASP A 4 20.54 3.51 3.12
CA ASP A 4 20.99 4.76 2.51
C ASP A 4 19.92 5.32 1.56
N ILE A 5 19.76 6.64 1.55
CA ILE A 5 18.81 7.35 0.69
C ILE A 5 19.40 7.66 -0.69
N ASN A 6 20.72 7.67 -0.83
CA ASN A 6 21.42 7.91 -2.09
C ASN A 6 22.38 6.77 -2.42
N PRO A 7 21.91 5.50 -2.42
CA PRO A 7 22.79 4.38 -2.73
C PRO A 7 23.29 4.47 -4.18
N ASP A 8 24.44 3.88 -4.46
CA ASP A 8 24.97 3.79 -5.81
C ASP A 8 24.07 2.93 -6.74
N ALA A 9 24.40 2.92 -8.03
CA ALA A 9 23.63 2.19 -9.03
C ALA A 9 23.63 0.66 -8.80
N ALA A 10 24.72 0.09 -8.27
CA ALA A 10 24.83 -1.35 -8.05
C ALA A 10 23.91 -1.80 -6.90
N ILE A 11 23.82 -0.99 -5.84
CA ILE A 11 22.88 -1.23 -4.73
C ILE A 11 21.44 -1.08 -5.20
N ARG A 12 21.11 -0.04 -5.98
CA ARG A 12 19.76 0.13 -6.54
C ARG A 12 19.35 -1.06 -7.41
N GLU A 13 20.23 -1.51 -8.29
CA GLU A 13 20.02 -2.72 -9.09
C GLU A 13 19.81 -3.96 -8.22
N GLY A 14 20.55 -4.07 -7.10
CA GLY A 14 20.35 -5.11 -6.10
C GLY A 14 18.91 -5.15 -5.58
N TYR A 15 18.33 -3.98 -5.29
CA TYR A 15 16.93 -3.89 -4.85
C TYR A 15 15.94 -4.31 -5.93
N VAL A 16 16.16 -3.90 -7.18
CA VAL A 16 15.32 -4.33 -8.32
C VAL A 16 15.37 -5.85 -8.47
N ARG A 17 16.56 -6.47 -8.42
CA ARG A 17 16.71 -7.93 -8.50
C ARG A 17 16.00 -8.66 -7.37
N ASN A 18 16.01 -8.13 -6.15
CA ASN A 18 15.30 -8.74 -5.03
C ASN A 18 13.78 -8.73 -5.26
N ILE A 19 13.22 -7.62 -5.76
CA ILE A 19 11.79 -7.51 -6.10
C ILE A 19 11.43 -8.54 -7.18
N LEU A 20 12.22 -8.62 -8.27
CA LEU A 20 11.99 -9.58 -9.36
C LEU A 20 12.08 -11.02 -8.85
N LYS A 21 13.05 -11.34 -8.01
CA LYS A 21 13.19 -12.67 -7.41
C LYS A 21 11.96 -13.07 -6.58
N VAL A 22 11.39 -12.15 -5.80
CA VAL A 22 10.17 -12.42 -5.02
C VAL A 22 8.98 -12.60 -5.95
N TRP A 23 8.86 -11.78 -7.00
CA TRP A 23 7.82 -11.91 -8.02
C TRP A 23 7.87 -13.29 -8.70
N ASP A 24 9.04 -13.71 -9.16
CA ASP A 24 9.25 -14.99 -9.85
C ASP A 24 8.98 -16.22 -8.95
N SER A 25 9.02 -16.04 -7.63
CA SER A 25 8.72 -17.10 -6.67
C SER A 25 7.22 -17.25 -6.35
N ALA A 26 6.36 -16.38 -6.89
CA ALA A 26 4.92 -16.43 -6.65
C ALA A 26 4.30 -17.71 -7.21
N THR A 27 3.51 -18.41 -6.40
CA THR A 27 2.64 -19.48 -6.92
C THR A 27 1.55 -18.88 -7.81
N THR A 28 0.88 -19.69 -8.63
CA THR A 28 -0.25 -19.25 -9.45
C THR A 28 -1.36 -18.58 -8.63
N ASP A 29 -1.66 -19.11 -7.44
CA ASP A 29 -2.64 -18.52 -6.53
C ASP A 29 -2.18 -17.15 -5.99
N GLN A 30 -0.93 -17.06 -5.53
CA GLN A 30 -0.37 -15.81 -5.01
C GLN A 30 -0.31 -14.72 -6.10
N MET A 31 0.07 -15.12 -7.32
CA MET A 31 0.05 -14.26 -8.49
C MET A 31 -1.37 -13.74 -8.75
N ALA A 32 -2.36 -14.63 -8.83
CA ALA A 32 -3.75 -14.24 -9.08
C ALA A 32 -4.30 -13.30 -8.00
N ARG A 33 -4.02 -13.56 -6.72
CA ARG A 33 -4.46 -12.70 -5.61
C ARG A 33 -3.75 -11.34 -5.64
N GLY A 34 -2.45 -11.31 -5.89
CA GLY A 34 -1.68 -10.07 -5.98
C GLY A 34 -2.12 -9.20 -7.16
N MET A 35 -2.31 -9.80 -8.34
CA MET A 35 -2.78 -9.11 -9.55
C MET A 35 -4.16 -8.47 -9.38
N ASN A 36 -5.02 -9.07 -8.55
CA ASN A 36 -6.37 -8.56 -8.29
C ASN A 36 -6.47 -7.71 -7.02
N TRP A 37 -5.41 -7.55 -6.25
CA TRP A 37 -5.47 -6.97 -4.90
C TRP A 37 -6.17 -5.61 -4.87
N TYR A 38 -5.71 -4.65 -5.68
CA TYR A 38 -6.26 -3.30 -5.70
C TYR A 38 -7.65 -3.23 -6.37
N ARG A 39 -7.93 -4.13 -7.32
CA ARG A 39 -9.27 -4.27 -7.90
C ARG A 39 -10.29 -4.73 -6.86
N THR A 40 -9.95 -5.73 -6.06
CA THR A 40 -10.80 -6.21 -4.96
C THR A 40 -10.97 -5.13 -3.87
N ALA A 41 -9.90 -4.40 -3.55
CA ALA A 41 -9.97 -3.30 -2.60
C ALA A 41 -10.86 -2.14 -3.10
N ASN A 42 -10.81 -1.83 -4.40
CA ASN A 42 -11.66 -0.84 -5.06
C ASN A 42 -13.14 -1.24 -5.00
N GLN A 43 -13.46 -2.48 -5.36
CA GLN A 43 -14.83 -3.02 -5.27
C GLN A 43 -15.37 -2.98 -3.83
N LEU A 44 -14.52 -3.30 -2.85
CA LEU A 44 -14.88 -3.16 -1.44
C LEU A 44 -15.14 -1.70 -1.07
N ALA A 45 -14.27 -0.78 -1.51
CA ALA A 45 -14.44 0.65 -1.25
C ALA A 45 -15.77 1.16 -1.80
N GLU A 46 -16.13 0.80 -3.03
CA GLU A 46 -17.42 1.11 -3.64
C GLU A 46 -18.59 0.52 -2.84
N MET A 47 -18.50 -0.76 -2.47
CA MET A 47 -19.55 -1.46 -1.72
C MET A 47 -19.85 -0.82 -0.36
N ILE A 48 -18.82 -0.52 0.44
CA ILE A 48 -19.03 0.01 1.80
C ILE A 48 -19.52 1.45 1.83
N SER A 49 -19.37 2.17 0.71
CA SER A 49 -19.66 3.61 0.60
C SER A 49 -20.88 3.91 -0.28
N ASP A 50 -21.72 2.90 -0.53
CA ASP A 50 -22.92 3.02 -1.36
C ASP A 50 -22.64 3.60 -2.75
N GLY A 51 -21.58 3.11 -3.40
CA GLY A 51 -21.15 3.53 -4.74
C GLY A 51 -20.13 4.66 -4.78
N ASN A 52 -19.83 5.33 -3.66
CA ASN A 52 -18.83 6.39 -3.62
C ASN A 52 -17.40 5.87 -3.40
N VAL A 53 -16.85 5.21 -4.42
CA VAL A 53 -15.52 4.59 -4.37
C VAL A 53 -14.41 5.53 -3.87
N ASN A 54 -14.47 6.82 -4.18
CA ASN A 54 -13.51 7.82 -3.68
C ASN A 54 -13.58 7.99 -2.17
N ALA A 55 -14.78 8.17 -1.62
CA ALA A 55 -14.97 8.23 -0.17
C ALA A 55 -14.59 6.91 0.50
N GLY A 56 -15.01 5.77 -0.06
CA GLY A 56 -14.66 4.44 0.45
C GLY A 56 -13.15 4.23 0.52
N ALA A 57 -12.44 4.51 -0.57
CA ALA A 57 -10.98 4.39 -0.65
C ALA A 57 -10.30 5.35 0.33
N GLY A 58 -10.79 6.59 0.43
CA GLY A 58 -10.28 7.60 1.35
C GLY A 58 -10.40 7.19 2.81
N VAL A 59 -11.55 6.64 3.21
CA VAL A 59 -11.79 6.14 4.58
C VAL A 59 -10.92 4.92 4.88
N ILE A 60 -10.83 3.95 3.96
CA ILE A 60 -9.93 2.80 4.10
C ILE A 60 -8.50 3.29 4.32
N ALA A 61 -8.02 4.22 3.50
CA ALA A 61 -6.67 4.76 3.60
C ALA A 61 -6.42 5.52 4.91
N ALA A 62 -7.36 6.38 5.33
CA ALA A 62 -7.28 7.13 6.58
C ALA A 62 -7.10 6.21 7.80
N LEU A 63 -7.78 5.06 7.80
CA LEU A 63 -7.80 4.10 8.91
C LEU A 63 -6.70 3.01 8.82
N SER A 64 -5.86 3.04 7.78
CA SER A 64 -4.91 1.96 7.46
C SER A 64 -3.68 1.89 8.37
N ALA A 65 -3.36 2.96 9.11
CA ALA A 65 -2.14 3.03 9.90
C ALA A 65 -2.15 1.96 11.01
N ASN A 66 -1.10 1.12 11.06
CA ASN A 66 -0.92 0.05 12.05
C ASN A 66 -2.10 -0.92 12.18
N LYS A 67 -2.78 -1.24 11.07
CA LYS A 67 -3.83 -2.26 11.00
C LYS A 67 -3.47 -3.34 9.99
N SER A 68 -3.83 -4.58 10.29
CA SER A 68 -3.94 -5.60 9.24
C SER A 68 -5.06 -5.23 8.27
N TRP A 69 -5.04 -5.80 7.07
CA TRP A 69 -6.09 -5.59 6.09
C TRP A 69 -7.48 -5.91 6.65
N GLY A 70 -7.64 -7.07 7.30
CA GLY A 70 -8.92 -7.48 7.88
C GLY A 70 -9.43 -6.54 8.98
N GLU A 71 -8.56 -5.99 9.83
CA GLU A 71 -8.94 -4.97 10.82
C GLU A 71 -9.32 -3.65 10.17
N ASN A 72 -8.57 -3.22 9.15
CA ASN A 72 -8.86 -1.98 8.42
C ASN A 72 -10.22 -2.04 7.72
N VAL A 73 -10.53 -3.17 7.07
CA VAL A 73 -11.83 -3.42 6.45
C VAL A 73 -12.95 -3.35 7.49
N LYS A 74 -12.81 -4.05 8.62
CA LYS A 74 -13.81 -4.01 9.70
C LYS A 74 -14.06 -2.59 10.21
N LEU A 75 -13.01 -1.79 10.38
CA LEU A 75 -13.14 -0.40 10.82
C LEU A 75 -13.85 0.47 9.78
N ALA A 76 -13.46 0.37 8.50
CA ALA A 76 -14.06 1.15 7.43
C ALA A 76 -15.54 0.78 7.20
N THR A 77 -15.87 -0.53 7.14
CA THR A 77 -17.25 -1.00 7.02
C THR A 77 -18.11 -0.53 8.19
N ARG A 78 -17.61 -0.64 9.42
CA ARG A 78 -18.33 -0.14 10.61
C ARG A 78 -18.53 1.37 10.58
N ALA A 79 -17.55 2.12 10.06
CA ALA A 79 -17.67 3.56 9.98
C ALA A 79 -18.88 3.96 9.12
N PHE A 80 -18.99 3.41 7.90
CA PHE A 80 -20.13 3.68 7.03
C PHE A 80 -21.45 3.12 7.59
N ALA A 81 -21.46 1.90 8.14
CA ALA A 81 -22.66 1.30 8.70
C ALA A 81 -23.24 2.10 9.89
N ASN A 82 -22.37 2.67 10.73
CA ASN A 82 -22.78 3.44 11.91
C ASN A 82 -22.92 4.94 11.63
N GLY A 83 -22.46 5.43 10.47
CA GLY A 83 -22.35 6.85 10.16
C GLY A 83 -21.21 7.58 10.90
N GLU A 84 -20.35 6.87 11.63
CA GLU A 84 -19.22 7.46 12.36
C GLU A 84 -17.99 6.54 12.45
N PRO A 85 -16.76 7.05 12.20
CA PRO A 85 -15.55 6.27 12.39
C PRO A 85 -15.13 6.21 13.87
N THR A 86 -14.83 5.01 14.37
CA THR A 86 -14.40 4.77 15.75
C THR A 86 -13.29 3.71 15.82
N GLY A 87 -12.69 3.49 16.99
CA GLY A 87 -11.74 2.38 17.20
C GLY A 87 -10.32 2.59 16.64
N HIS A 88 -9.92 3.86 16.42
CA HIS A 88 -8.58 4.24 15.97
C HIS A 88 -8.11 5.50 16.73
N VAL A 89 -6.89 5.96 16.45
CA VAL A 89 -6.37 7.23 17.01
C VAL A 89 -7.16 8.41 16.45
N GLY A 90 -7.27 9.48 17.24
CA GLY A 90 -8.12 10.63 16.92
C GLY A 90 -7.83 11.28 15.55
N ASP A 91 -6.58 11.28 15.10
CA ASP A 91 -6.24 11.82 13.78
C ASP A 91 -6.81 11.02 12.61
N ALA A 92 -6.73 9.70 12.67
CA ALA A 92 -7.29 8.80 11.67
C ALA A 92 -8.82 8.91 11.63
N ILE A 93 -9.45 8.96 12.82
CA ILE A 93 -10.90 9.18 12.97
C ILE A 93 -11.33 10.50 12.35
N ARG A 94 -10.64 11.61 12.65
CA ARG A 94 -10.99 12.94 12.10
C ARG A 94 -10.92 12.96 10.58
N LYS A 95 -9.87 12.38 9.99
CA LYS A 95 -9.72 12.29 8.53
C LYS A 95 -10.85 11.47 7.90
N ALA A 96 -11.14 10.30 8.45
CA ALA A 96 -12.24 9.46 7.98
C ALA A 96 -13.59 10.19 8.07
N ALA A 97 -13.87 10.88 9.19
CA ALA A 97 -15.13 11.60 9.40
C ALA A 97 -15.32 12.75 8.40
N ARG A 98 -14.25 13.51 8.11
CA ARG A 98 -14.27 14.56 7.08
C ARG A 98 -14.60 14.01 5.70
N ILE A 99 -13.97 12.90 5.32
CA ILE A 99 -14.23 12.24 4.02
C ILE A 99 -15.66 11.70 3.95
N MET A 100 -16.14 11.05 5.01
CA MET A 100 -17.54 10.58 5.09
C MET A 100 -18.56 11.73 5.05
N SER A 101 -18.17 12.93 5.48
CA SER A 101 -19.00 14.14 5.41
C SER A 101 -18.97 14.82 4.03
N GLY A 102 -18.30 14.22 3.04
CA GLY A 102 -18.26 14.68 1.65
C GLY A 102 -17.03 15.49 1.25
N GLU A 103 -16.03 15.65 2.13
CA GLU A 103 -14.79 16.31 1.76
C GLU A 103 -13.91 15.40 0.88
N SER A 104 -13.26 15.98 -0.15
CA SER A 104 -12.41 15.23 -1.07
C SER A 104 -11.23 14.56 -0.34
N PRO A 105 -10.98 13.25 -0.51
CA PRO A 105 -9.83 12.57 0.10
C PRO A 105 -8.49 13.28 -0.13
N GLU A 106 -8.28 13.89 -1.30
CA GLU A 106 -7.06 14.59 -1.69
C GLU A 106 -6.77 15.84 -0.86
N LEU A 107 -7.82 16.46 -0.29
CA LEU A 107 -7.69 17.62 0.62
C LEU A 107 -7.48 17.20 2.07
N VAL A 108 -7.83 15.96 2.41
CA VAL A 108 -7.82 15.44 3.79
C VAL A 108 -6.58 14.58 4.07
N LEU A 109 -6.15 13.80 3.08
CA LEU A 109 -5.09 12.82 3.21
C LEU A 109 -3.72 13.43 2.84
N PRO A 110 -2.63 13.01 3.50
CA PRO A 110 -1.28 13.39 3.11
C PRO A 110 -0.89 12.67 1.80
N MET A 111 -1.15 13.31 0.67
CA MET A 111 -1.04 12.71 -0.67
C MET A 111 0.38 12.25 -1.05
N ASP A 112 1.41 12.93 -0.56
CA ASP A 112 2.83 12.57 -0.80
C ASP A 112 3.36 11.47 0.13
N SER A 113 2.49 10.84 0.92
CA SER A 113 2.85 9.81 1.89
C SER A 113 2.28 8.45 1.49
N LYS A 114 2.69 7.39 2.22
CA LYS A 114 2.10 6.05 2.13
C LYS A 114 0.56 6.10 2.11
N THR A 115 -0.08 6.88 2.97
CA THR A 115 -1.55 6.95 3.06
C THR A 115 -2.17 7.50 1.77
N GLY A 116 -1.58 8.54 1.20
CA GLY A 116 -2.03 9.14 -0.06
C GLY A 116 -1.89 8.19 -1.25
N HIS A 117 -0.73 7.55 -1.37
CA HIS A 117 -0.52 6.54 -2.41
C HIS A 117 -1.45 5.33 -2.23
N PHE A 118 -1.70 4.88 -1.00
CA PHE A 118 -2.64 3.78 -0.74
C PHE A 118 -4.07 4.14 -1.16
N TYR A 119 -4.51 5.36 -0.87
CA TYR A 119 -5.77 5.90 -1.38
C TYR A 119 -5.82 5.83 -2.90
N ARG A 120 -4.82 6.38 -3.61
CA ARG A 120 -4.79 6.40 -5.07
C ARG A 120 -4.84 4.99 -5.67
N CYS A 121 -4.07 4.06 -5.12
CA CYS A 121 -4.05 2.68 -5.59
C CYS A 121 -5.43 1.99 -5.48
N ILE A 122 -6.18 2.29 -4.41
CA ILE A 122 -7.53 1.75 -4.21
C ILE A 122 -8.55 2.50 -5.07
N ALA A 123 -8.50 3.82 -5.12
CA ALA A 123 -9.46 4.65 -5.84
C ALA A 123 -9.39 4.41 -7.35
N ASP A 124 -8.18 4.25 -7.88
CA ASP A 124 -7.92 3.92 -9.29
C ASP A 124 -6.88 2.78 -9.41
N PRO A 125 -7.33 1.52 -9.56
CA PRO A 125 -6.46 0.36 -9.78
C PRO A 125 -5.70 0.38 -11.12
N THR A 126 -5.92 1.39 -11.97
CA THR A 126 -5.21 1.60 -13.24
C THR A 126 -4.18 2.73 -13.17
N ASP A 127 -4.09 3.45 -12.05
CA ASP A 127 -3.12 4.52 -11.83
C ASP A 127 -1.68 4.00 -11.93
N ALA A 128 -0.98 4.41 -12.99
CA ALA A 128 0.37 3.95 -13.28
C ALA A 128 1.45 4.60 -12.41
N ASP A 129 1.13 5.71 -11.74
CA ASP A 129 2.07 6.47 -10.93
C ASP A 129 1.98 6.12 -9.45
N ALA A 130 0.82 5.64 -8.99
CA ALA A 130 0.57 5.28 -7.60
C ALA A 130 1.28 3.97 -7.21
N ILE A 131 1.94 4.01 -6.04
CA ILE A 131 2.51 2.83 -5.40
C ILE A 131 2.58 3.03 -3.89
N CYS A 132 2.01 2.10 -3.12
CA CYS A 132 2.05 2.13 -1.66
C CYS A 132 3.29 1.41 -1.13
N ILE A 133 4.34 2.15 -0.78
CA ILE A 133 5.52 1.58 -0.09
C ILE A 133 5.25 1.45 1.41
N ASP A 134 5.03 0.21 1.85
CA ASP A 134 4.93 -0.16 3.25
C ASP A 134 6.20 -0.87 3.77
N ARG A 135 6.14 -1.35 5.02
CA ARG A 135 7.25 -2.08 5.65
C ARG A 135 7.63 -3.37 4.92
N HIS A 136 6.67 -4.02 4.24
CA HIS A 136 6.90 -5.26 3.53
C HIS A 136 7.52 -4.99 2.16
N ALA A 137 7.06 -3.95 1.47
CA ALA A 137 7.68 -3.48 0.23
C ALA A 137 9.17 -3.11 0.46
N HIS A 138 9.47 -2.43 1.57
CA HIS A 138 10.85 -2.20 2.00
C HIS A 138 11.61 -3.52 2.16
N ASP A 139 11.10 -4.45 2.97
CA ASP A 139 11.77 -5.71 3.27
C ASP A 139 12.02 -6.56 2.01
N VAL A 140 11.07 -6.56 1.06
CA VAL A 140 11.20 -7.20 -0.25
C VAL A 140 12.34 -6.57 -1.05
N ALA A 141 12.36 -5.23 -1.18
CA ALA A 141 13.39 -4.54 -1.94
C ALA A 141 14.78 -4.78 -1.36
N VAL A 142 14.93 -4.71 -0.04
CA VAL A 142 16.21 -4.96 0.63
C VAL A 142 16.58 -6.44 0.65
N GLY A 143 15.60 -7.34 0.51
CA GLY A 143 15.79 -8.80 0.59
C GLY A 143 15.97 -9.30 2.01
N GLU A 144 15.55 -8.53 3.02
CA GLU A 144 15.76 -8.80 4.43
C GLU A 144 14.51 -8.47 5.25
N ARG A 145 14.17 -9.32 6.23
CA ARG A 145 13.05 -9.09 7.16
C ARG A 145 13.51 -8.28 8.37
N TYR A 146 13.04 -7.05 8.49
CA TYR A 146 13.44 -6.14 9.58
C TYR A 146 12.66 -6.35 10.88
N GLY A 147 11.65 -7.23 10.91
CA GLY A 147 10.83 -7.43 12.12
C GLY A 147 10.21 -6.12 12.62
N SER A 148 10.43 -5.81 13.91
CA SER A 148 10.02 -4.57 14.57
C SER A 148 11.00 -3.40 14.39
N ALA A 149 12.15 -3.60 13.75
CA ALA A 149 13.14 -2.54 13.56
C ALA A 149 12.59 -1.41 12.68
N ASP A 150 13.00 -0.18 12.99
CA ASP A 150 12.67 0.96 12.15
C ASP A 150 13.40 0.89 10.79
N ARG A 151 12.64 1.19 9.75
CA ARG A 151 13.08 1.22 8.35
C ARG A 151 13.31 2.66 7.86
N GLY A 152 12.92 3.65 8.67
CA GLY A 152 13.01 5.07 8.33
C GLY A 152 12.06 5.47 7.19
N LEU A 153 10.92 4.79 7.04
CA LEU A 153 9.94 5.06 5.97
C LEU A 153 9.21 6.41 6.11
N GLY A 154 9.41 7.14 7.22
CA GLY A 154 9.00 8.54 7.33
C GLY A 154 9.81 9.50 6.46
N SER A 155 10.98 9.09 5.95
CA SER A 155 11.79 9.91 5.04
C SER A 155 11.22 9.88 3.62
N LYS A 156 10.90 11.06 3.08
CA LYS A 156 10.46 11.24 1.68
C LYS A 156 11.46 10.66 0.67
N ASN A 157 12.75 10.87 0.88
CA ASN A 157 13.79 10.39 -0.05
C ASN A 157 13.88 8.85 -0.04
N ARG A 158 13.75 8.22 1.13
CA ARG A 158 13.75 6.75 1.22
C ARG A 158 12.51 6.15 0.57
N TYR A 159 11.35 6.77 0.78
CA TYR A 159 10.12 6.38 0.09
C TYR A 159 10.29 6.49 -1.43
N ALA A 160 10.84 7.62 -1.91
CA ALA A 160 11.07 7.86 -3.33
C ALA A 160 12.03 6.85 -3.96
N LEU A 161 13.13 6.51 -3.26
CA LEU A 161 14.06 5.46 -3.67
C LEU A 161 13.36 4.11 -3.84
N LEU A 162 12.57 3.69 -2.85
CA LEU A 162 11.85 2.41 -2.90
C LEU A 162 10.79 2.40 -4.00
N ALA A 163 10.04 3.49 -4.13
CA ALA A 163 9.08 3.66 -5.23
C ALA A 163 9.77 3.58 -6.59
N HIS A 164 10.97 4.17 -6.73
CA HIS A 164 11.75 4.12 -7.97
C HIS A 164 12.15 2.69 -8.35
N VAL A 165 12.73 1.91 -7.43
CA VAL A 165 13.16 0.53 -7.75
C VAL A 165 11.97 -0.40 -8.03
N TYR A 166 10.81 -0.17 -7.41
CA TYR A 166 9.58 -0.87 -7.76
C TYR A 166 9.05 -0.48 -9.15
N ARG A 167 9.11 0.79 -9.53
CA ARG A 167 8.74 1.24 -10.88
C ARG A 167 9.65 0.61 -11.94
N GLU A 168 10.95 0.54 -11.66
CA GLU A 168 11.90 -0.10 -12.56
C GLU A 168 11.65 -1.61 -12.70
N ALA A 169 11.40 -2.31 -11.59
CA ALA A 169 11.00 -3.72 -11.63
C ALA A 169 9.71 -3.92 -12.45
N ALA A 170 8.72 -3.06 -12.25
CA ALA A 170 7.44 -3.10 -12.97
C ALA A 170 7.61 -2.84 -14.47
N GLN A 171 8.47 -1.91 -14.85
CA GLN A 171 8.82 -1.66 -16.25
C GLN A 171 9.42 -2.92 -16.91
N ARG A 172 10.34 -3.62 -16.22
CA ARG A 172 10.94 -4.88 -16.73
C ARG A 172 9.93 -6.01 -16.88
N LEU A 173 8.90 -6.03 -16.03
CA LEU A 173 7.83 -7.02 -16.04
C LEU A 173 6.66 -6.66 -16.97
N GLY A 174 6.60 -5.43 -17.50
CA GLY A 174 5.44 -4.94 -18.25
C GLY A 174 4.18 -4.81 -17.38
N MET A 175 4.33 -4.49 -16.09
CA MET A 175 3.25 -4.43 -15.10
C MET A 175 3.13 -3.03 -14.51
N LEU A 176 2.00 -2.75 -13.83
CA LEU A 176 1.87 -1.55 -13.00
C LEU A 176 2.71 -1.68 -11.72
N PRO A 177 3.34 -0.60 -11.21
CA PRO A 177 4.14 -0.65 -9.99
C PRO A 177 3.37 -1.17 -8.77
N GLN A 178 2.11 -0.75 -8.61
CA GLN A 178 1.24 -1.23 -7.54
C GLN A 178 0.92 -2.73 -7.62
N VAL A 179 0.86 -3.29 -8.84
CA VAL A 179 0.63 -4.72 -9.06
C VAL A 179 1.84 -5.53 -8.62
N VAL A 180 3.06 -5.09 -8.99
CA VAL A 180 4.31 -5.72 -8.51
C VAL A 180 4.42 -5.63 -6.99
N GLN A 181 4.08 -4.48 -6.41
CA GLN A 181 4.04 -4.31 -4.97
C GLN A 181 3.05 -5.28 -4.31
N ALA A 182 1.83 -5.44 -4.84
CA ALA A 182 0.82 -6.34 -4.29
C ALA A 182 1.20 -7.83 -4.40
N VAL A 183 1.67 -8.29 -5.56
CA VAL A 183 2.11 -9.68 -5.75
C VAL A 183 3.26 -10.02 -4.81
N THR A 184 4.30 -9.18 -4.78
CA THR A 184 5.45 -9.42 -3.90
C THR A 184 5.05 -9.34 -2.42
N TRP A 185 4.08 -8.50 -2.06
CA TRP A 185 3.53 -8.46 -0.72
C TRP A 185 2.89 -9.79 -0.31
N VAL A 186 2.02 -10.37 -1.17
CA VAL A 186 1.35 -11.67 -0.90
C VAL A 186 2.38 -12.77 -0.66
N VAL A 187 3.37 -12.89 -1.55
CA VAL A 187 4.47 -13.86 -1.41
C VAL A 187 5.24 -13.63 -0.10
N TRP A 188 5.55 -12.36 0.21
CA TRP A 188 6.39 -12.02 1.35
C TRP A 188 5.72 -12.25 2.70
N ILE A 189 4.40 -12.03 2.80
CA ILE A 189 3.67 -12.27 4.06
C ILE A 189 3.41 -13.75 4.32
N GLU A 190 3.26 -14.57 3.28
CA GLU A 190 2.95 -16.00 3.39
C GLU A 190 4.18 -16.89 3.51
N SER A 191 5.33 -16.45 3.00
CA SER A 191 6.62 -17.08 3.27
C SER A 191 7.08 -16.95 4.74
N LYS A 192 6.23 -16.43 5.63
CA LYS A 192 6.45 -16.44 7.09
C LYS A 192 6.05 -17.77 7.76
N GLY A 193 5.66 -18.78 6.98
CA GLY A 193 5.14 -20.06 7.47
C GLY A 193 6.11 -21.25 7.47
N ASN A 194 7.38 -21.09 7.08
CA ASN A 194 8.39 -22.16 7.11
C ASN A 194 9.58 -21.78 8.00
#